data_AF-A0A7K1JJL1-F1
#
_entry.id   AF-A0A7K1JJL1-F1
#
_cell.length_a   1.000
_cell.length_b   1.000
_cell.length_c   1.000
_cell.angle_alpha   90.00
_cell.angle_beta   90.00
_cell.angle_gamma   90.00
#
_symmetry.space_group_name_H-M   'P 1'
#
loop_
_entity.id
_entity.type
_entity.pdbx_description
1 polymer ?
#
loop_
_entity_poly.entity_id
_entity_poly.type
_entity_poly.pdbx_seq_one_letter_code
_entity_poly.pdbx_strand_id
1 'polypeptide(L)'
;MSASTAVRRTTAAAAMCAAAVLLAGCTTVMDGSAARDPGFKPGDVIPVLMQTGNYPTGVRKAPVPSMGLSRLIEAQRMAEFVIYPWEAYPTATDSDELGTRTILSPEALGVQVPGGVMPDIAQANGFLNGFTTSRGTPKDAPGPHMAVNVIVMRFPGPDQANATLAAYLAKRTPPEGSTGAHPIAIPGHPEASATAVVLDGGRPSVSSFSAHGPYIFDVFTQTDDTADAAAATIGKALDLQGPKIDQFQPTDPAQWPTMNPDPTGLLARSLPKKDATVNDGVWTSAAFLHFAAGNSLDDPKGATDRFVKFGIDRVVQGKSVYYQTKDAAAAAGFADVVAKDFAAGNELKPTVPGFPAAKCFTIKDAGEFSSRFECVAPADRYVVTVFAKQSADAIQQISAQYLMLVAK
;
A
#
# COMPACT_ATOMS: atom_id res chain seq x y z
N MET A 1 36.43 24.34 73.41
CA MET A 1 35.73 23.97 74.66
C MET A 1 34.52 24.88 74.77
N SER A 2 33.36 24.41 74.31
CA SER A 2 32.14 25.21 74.22
C SER A 2 31.05 24.58 75.07
N ALA A 3 30.62 25.31 76.09
CA ALA A 3 29.46 25.06 76.94
C ALA A 3 29.23 26.41 77.62
N SER A 4 28.03 26.89 77.93
CA SER A 4 26.68 26.37 77.93
C SER A 4 25.83 27.62 78.17
N THR A 5 24.64 27.72 77.61
CA THR A 5 23.64 28.59 78.23
C THR A 5 22.25 28.08 77.93
N ALA A 6 21.52 27.82 79.00
CA ALA A 6 20.14 27.42 78.99
C ALA A 6 19.40 28.24 80.05
N VAL A 7 18.11 28.54 79.75
CA VAL A 7 17.00 28.73 80.71
C VAL A 7 17.01 30.11 81.40
N ARG A 8 15.94 30.93 81.51
CA ARG A 8 14.45 30.90 81.42
C ARG A 8 14.02 32.39 81.49
N ARG A 9 12.90 32.92 80.97
CA ARG A 9 11.48 32.86 81.45
C ARG A 9 10.75 34.07 80.79
N THR A 10 9.74 33.85 79.94
CA THR A 10 8.28 34.16 80.11
C THR A 10 7.81 35.62 80.23
N THR A 11 6.66 35.88 79.57
CA THR A 11 5.70 37.04 79.59
C THR A 11 5.97 38.11 78.51
N ALA A 12 5.01 38.61 77.70
CA ALA A 12 3.55 38.60 77.74
C ALA A 12 2.96 38.79 76.30
N ALA A 13 1.84 38.14 75.98
CA ALA A 13 0.52 38.74 75.65
C ALA A 13 0.44 39.56 74.32
N ALA A 14 -0.56 39.48 73.44
CA ALA A 14 -1.83 38.78 73.39
C ALA A 14 -2.44 38.99 71.97
N ALA A 15 -3.47 38.20 71.66
CA ALA A 15 -4.59 38.52 70.77
C ALA A 15 -4.40 38.44 69.24
N MET A 16 -4.69 37.26 68.67
CA MET A 16 -5.83 37.11 67.74
C MET A 16 -6.14 35.62 67.49
N CYS A 17 -6.85 35.02 68.46
CA CYS A 17 -7.72 33.88 68.21
C CYS A 17 -9.00 34.40 67.56
N ALA A 18 -9.14 34.27 66.24
CA ALA A 18 -10.44 34.17 65.53
C ALA A 18 -10.22 34.15 64.01
N ALA A 19 -9.98 32.96 63.45
CA ALA A 19 -10.41 32.51 62.10
C ALA A 19 -9.64 31.25 61.65
N ALA A 20 -9.48 30.25 62.53
CA ALA A 20 -8.96 28.92 62.15
C ALA A 20 -10.11 27.93 61.82
N VAL A 21 -11.26 28.44 61.39
CA VAL A 21 -12.41 27.62 60.96
C VAL A 21 -12.96 28.29 59.71
N LEU A 22 -12.55 27.83 58.52
CA LEU A 22 -13.28 27.96 57.24
C LEU A 22 -12.56 27.40 55.99
N LEU A 23 -11.51 26.56 56.13
CA LEU A 23 -10.89 25.85 54.99
C LEU A 23 -11.17 24.33 54.94
N ALA A 24 -12.15 23.84 55.70
CA ALA A 24 -12.68 22.47 55.53
C ALA A 24 -13.79 22.40 54.46
N GLY A 25 -13.68 23.23 53.43
CA GLY A 25 -14.60 23.28 52.29
C GLY A 25 -14.16 22.31 51.19
N CYS A 26 -14.92 21.21 51.06
CA CYS A 26 -15.05 20.41 49.84
C CYS A 26 -13.82 19.66 49.32
N THR A 27 -13.20 18.81 50.14
CA THR A 27 -12.62 17.57 49.63
C THR A 27 -13.44 16.40 50.16
N THR A 28 -14.61 16.16 49.55
CA THR A 28 -15.12 14.79 49.55
C THR A 28 -14.12 13.99 48.73
N VAL A 29 -13.12 13.41 49.41
CA VAL A 29 -12.44 12.24 48.89
C VAL A 29 -13.53 11.17 48.90
N MET A 30 -14.21 11.02 47.77
CA MET A 30 -14.97 9.80 47.55
C MET A 30 -13.94 8.69 47.66
N ASP A 31 -14.11 7.79 48.63
CA ASP A 31 -13.47 6.47 48.61
C ASP A 31 -14.05 5.67 47.43
N GLY A 32 -13.79 6.15 46.23
CA GLY A 32 -13.98 5.42 45.00
C GLY A 32 -12.75 4.55 44.86
N SER A 33 -12.80 3.31 45.33
CA SER A 33 -11.91 2.33 44.73
C SER A 33 -12.28 2.30 43.25
N ALA A 34 -11.29 2.48 42.37
CA ALA A 34 -11.50 2.24 40.94
C ALA A 34 -11.80 0.75 40.79
N ALA A 35 -13.08 0.40 40.91
CA ALA A 35 -13.55 -0.95 40.69
C ALA A 35 -13.37 -1.23 39.20
N ARG A 36 -12.53 -2.24 38.88
CA ARG A 36 -12.50 -2.77 37.51
C ARG A 36 -13.91 -3.23 37.18
N ASP A 37 -14.36 -2.91 35.98
CA ASP A 37 -15.61 -3.44 35.44
C ASP A 37 -15.62 -4.98 35.66
N PRO A 38 -16.63 -5.56 36.31
CA PRO A 38 -16.74 -7.01 36.51
C PRO A 38 -16.67 -7.81 35.22
N GLY A 39 -16.97 -7.19 34.07
CA GLY A 39 -16.85 -7.78 32.74
C GLY A 39 -15.46 -7.67 32.10
N PHE A 40 -14.51 -6.93 32.71
CA PHE A 40 -13.17 -6.73 32.17
C PHE A 40 -12.35 -8.01 32.20
N LYS A 41 -11.91 -8.47 31.03
CA LYS A 41 -10.93 -9.54 30.90
C LYS A 41 -9.55 -8.93 30.63
N PRO A 42 -8.48 -9.42 31.28
CA PRO A 42 -7.13 -9.01 30.93
C PRO A 42 -6.86 -9.18 29.44
N GLY A 43 -6.43 -8.11 28.77
CA GLY A 43 -6.22 -8.07 27.32
C GLY A 43 -7.36 -7.42 26.54
N ASP A 44 -8.50 -7.12 27.18
CA ASP A 44 -9.58 -6.40 26.54
C ASP A 44 -9.15 -4.99 26.13
N VAL A 45 -9.70 -4.55 25.00
CA VAL A 45 -9.56 -3.18 24.52
C VAL A 45 -10.34 -2.24 25.43
N ILE A 46 -9.73 -1.09 25.75
CA ILE A 46 -10.32 -0.04 26.58
C ILE A 46 -10.39 1.25 25.74
N PRO A 47 -11.46 1.45 24.95
CA PRO A 47 -11.57 2.56 23.99
C PRO A 47 -11.36 3.95 24.60
N VAL A 48 -11.80 4.18 25.85
CA VAL A 48 -11.65 5.49 26.52
C VAL A 48 -10.19 5.87 26.80
N LEU A 49 -9.28 4.90 26.81
CA LEU A 49 -7.84 5.15 26.99
C LEU A 49 -7.10 5.30 25.66
N MET A 50 -7.75 5.01 24.53
CA MET A 50 -7.15 5.13 23.21
C MET A 50 -6.87 6.58 22.86
N GLN A 51 -5.66 6.83 22.36
CA GLN A 51 -5.25 8.14 21.88
C GLN A 51 -5.43 8.17 20.38
N THR A 52 -6.41 8.93 19.87
CA THR A 52 -6.73 9.00 18.43
C THR A 52 -6.29 10.30 17.78
N GLY A 53 -5.91 11.30 18.59
CA GLY A 53 -5.56 12.63 18.10
C GLY A 53 -6.70 13.23 17.29
N ASN A 54 -6.37 13.79 16.12
CA ASN A 54 -7.34 14.41 15.21
C ASN A 54 -7.90 13.43 14.17
N TYR A 55 -7.57 12.14 14.24
CA TYR A 55 -8.11 11.15 13.32
C TYR A 55 -9.58 10.84 13.65
N PRO A 56 -10.42 10.58 12.63
CA PRO A 56 -11.80 10.16 12.85
C PRO A 56 -11.85 8.79 13.52
N THR A 57 -12.89 8.56 14.32
CA THR A 57 -13.07 7.33 15.10
C THR A 57 -14.34 6.56 14.74
N GLY A 58 -15.17 7.10 13.85
CA GLY A 58 -16.40 6.47 13.35
C GLY A 58 -16.40 6.34 11.84
N VAL A 59 -17.41 5.62 11.33
CA VAL A 59 -17.62 5.46 9.88
C VAL A 59 -17.82 6.82 9.24
N ARG A 60 -17.02 7.12 8.22
CA ARG A 60 -17.11 8.36 7.47
C ARG A 60 -18.20 8.27 6.41
N LYS A 61 -18.56 9.43 5.87
CA LYS A 61 -19.33 9.46 4.62
C LYS A 61 -18.49 8.83 3.51
N ALA A 62 -19.13 7.98 2.71
CA ALA A 62 -18.52 7.44 1.50
C ALA A 62 -18.09 8.59 0.57
N PRO A 63 -17.03 8.39 -0.22
CA PRO A 63 -16.65 9.35 -1.26
C PRO A 63 -17.82 9.65 -2.20
N VAL A 64 -17.88 10.88 -2.71
CA VAL A 64 -18.86 11.24 -3.75
C VAL A 64 -18.42 10.62 -5.08
N PRO A 65 -19.32 9.98 -5.85
CA PRO A 65 -19.01 9.53 -7.20
C PRO A 65 -18.43 10.64 -8.07
N SER A 66 -17.42 10.30 -8.86
CA SER A 66 -16.85 11.22 -9.86
C SER A 66 -16.17 10.42 -10.96
N MET A 67 -16.04 11.03 -12.14
CA MET A 67 -15.33 10.42 -13.27
C MET A 67 -13.91 9.96 -12.88
N GLY A 68 -13.17 10.79 -12.15
CA GLY A 68 -11.78 10.50 -11.76
C GLY A 68 -11.68 9.35 -10.76
N LEU A 69 -12.57 9.30 -9.76
CA LEU A 69 -12.58 8.22 -8.79
C LEU A 69 -13.00 6.89 -9.43
N SER A 70 -13.98 6.91 -10.32
CA SER A 70 -14.40 5.72 -11.04
C SER A 70 -13.33 5.19 -11.99
N ARG A 71 -12.60 6.08 -12.66
CA ARG A 71 -11.42 5.73 -13.46
C ARG A 71 -10.35 5.02 -12.63
N LEU A 72 -10.08 5.52 -11.42
CA LEU A 72 -9.16 4.91 -10.46
C LEU A 72 -9.63 3.51 -10.06
N ILE A 73 -10.89 3.37 -9.64
CA ILE A 73 -11.45 2.08 -9.22
C ILE A 73 -11.41 1.07 -10.37
N GLU A 74 -11.72 1.46 -11.62
CA GLU A 74 -11.59 0.55 -12.76
C GLU A 74 -10.15 0.14 -13.05
N ALA A 75 -9.17 1.03 -12.82
CA ALA A 75 -7.76 0.67 -12.95
C ALA A 75 -7.34 -0.33 -11.87
N GLN A 76 -7.84 -0.17 -10.63
CA GLN A 76 -7.60 -1.09 -9.52
C GLN A 76 -8.23 -2.46 -9.78
N ARG A 77 -9.45 -2.50 -10.32
CA ARG A 77 -10.12 -3.76 -10.71
C ARG A 77 -9.38 -4.47 -11.83
N MET A 78 -8.87 -3.73 -12.81
CA MET A 78 -8.12 -4.30 -13.94
C MET A 78 -6.82 -4.97 -13.49
N ALA A 79 -6.19 -4.52 -12.40
CA ALA A 79 -4.95 -5.10 -11.89
C ALA A 79 -5.08 -6.59 -11.54
N GLU A 80 -6.25 -7.08 -11.14
CA GLU A 80 -6.50 -8.52 -10.92
C GLU A 80 -6.29 -9.37 -12.20
N PHE A 81 -6.43 -8.73 -13.35
CA PHE A 81 -6.33 -9.32 -14.67
C PHE A 81 -5.00 -8.99 -15.37
N VAL A 82 -4.04 -8.44 -14.64
CA VAL A 82 -2.66 -8.23 -15.10
C VAL A 82 -1.78 -9.36 -14.55
N ILE A 83 -0.90 -9.91 -15.39
CA ILE A 83 0.02 -10.97 -14.94
C ILE A 83 1.04 -10.42 -13.95
N TYR A 84 1.50 -11.26 -13.05
CA TYR A 84 2.65 -10.92 -12.24
C TYR A 84 3.93 -11.22 -13.02
N PRO A 85 4.97 -10.36 -12.94
CA PRO A 85 6.24 -10.57 -13.64
C PRO A 85 6.88 -11.95 -13.41
N TRP A 86 6.75 -12.51 -12.19
CA TRP A 86 7.29 -13.83 -11.87
C TRP A 86 6.58 -14.99 -12.58
N GLU A 87 5.37 -14.80 -13.11
CA GLU A 87 4.69 -15.81 -13.92
C GLU A 87 5.41 -15.99 -15.27
N ALA A 88 5.91 -14.89 -15.85
CA ALA A 88 6.72 -14.91 -17.07
C ALA A 88 8.18 -15.29 -16.77
N TYR A 89 8.81 -14.65 -15.79
CA TYR A 89 10.20 -14.89 -15.42
C TYR A 89 10.33 -15.24 -13.92
N PRO A 90 10.47 -16.52 -13.54
CA PRO A 90 10.29 -16.98 -12.15
C PRO A 90 11.13 -16.28 -11.07
N THR A 91 12.28 -15.69 -11.41
CA THR A 91 13.12 -14.98 -10.45
C THR A 91 12.82 -13.48 -10.37
N ALA A 92 11.92 -12.92 -11.21
CA ALA A 92 11.48 -11.52 -11.15
C ALA A 92 10.54 -11.28 -9.95
N THR A 93 11.10 -11.37 -8.74
CA THR A 93 10.38 -11.35 -7.47
C THR A 93 10.59 -10.07 -6.67
N ASP A 94 11.66 -9.31 -6.93
CA ASP A 94 11.95 -8.04 -6.24
C ASP A 94 11.10 -6.92 -6.82
N SER A 95 10.42 -6.15 -5.96
CA SER A 95 9.44 -5.16 -6.40
C SER A 95 10.09 -3.86 -6.85
N ASP A 96 9.71 -3.37 -8.02
CA ASP A 96 9.93 -1.97 -8.39
C ASP A 96 8.65 -1.18 -8.07
N GLU A 97 8.71 -0.45 -6.94
CA GLU A 97 7.59 0.33 -6.41
C GLU A 97 7.16 1.47 -7.35
N LEU A 98 8.08 2.03 -8.14
CA LEU A 98 7.75 3.09 -9.09
C LEU A 98 7.05 2.53 -10.33
N GLY A 99 7.44 1.32 -10.73
CA GLY A 99 6.86 0.60 -11.87
C GLY A 99 5.58 -0.18 -11.57
N THR A 100 5.10 -0.21 -10.31
CA THR A 100 3.88 -0.92 -9.91
C THR A 100 2.79 0.03 -9.42
N ARG A 101 1.80 0.32 -10.28
CA ARG A 101 0.78 1.35 -10.02
C ARG A 101 -0.37 1.34 -11.02
N THR A 102 -1.48 1.99 -10.64
CA THR A 102 -2.49 2.40 -11.62
C THR A 102 -1.97 3.56 -12.49
N ILE A 103 -2.50 3.65 -13.71
CA ILE A 103 -2.23 4.70 -14.69
C ILE A 103 -3.56 5.37 -15.03
N LEU A 104 -3.70 6.65 -14.67
CA LEU A 104 -5.00 7.35 -14.74
C LEU A 104 -5.05 8.48 -15.77
N SER A 105 -3.90 8.79 -16.38
CA SER A 105 -3.77 9.87 -17.35
C SER A 105 -2.71 9.54 -18.40
N PRO A 106 -2.80 10.14 -19.59
CA PRO A 106 -1.79 9.98 -20.63
C PRO A 106 -0.39 10.43 -20.18
N GLU A 107 -0.29 11.48 -19.36
CA GLU A 107 1.00 11.98 -18.86
C GLU A 107 1.72 10.95 -17.99
N ALA A 108 0.97 10.14 -17.24
CA ALA A 108 1.55 9.05 -16.45
C ALA A 108 2.18 7.96 -17.33
N LEU A 109 1.76 7.81 -18.59
CA LEU A 109 2.41 6.91 -19.55
C LEU A 109 3.79 7.42 -19.94
N GLY A 110 4.04 8.73 -19.93
CA GLY A 110 5.35 9.30 -20.27
C GLY A 110 6.46 8.97 -19.26
N VAL A 111 6.09 8.53 -18.06
CA VAL A 111 7.04 8.02 -17.04
C VAL A 111 7.37 6.54 -17.29
N GLN A 112 6.43 5.79 -17.87
CA GLN A 112 6.56 4.34 -18.06
C GLN A 112 7.04 3.95 -19.46
N VAL A 113 6.71 4.75 -20.47
CA VAL A 113 6.98 4.51 -21.89
C VAL A 113 8.02 5.52 -22.40
N PRO A 114 9.24 5.09 -22.76
CA PRO A 114 10.28 5.98 -23.26
C PRO A 114 9.92 6.70 -24.57
N GLY A 115 10.61 7.80 -24.85
CA GLY A 115 10.53 8.52 -26.13
C GLY A 115 9.48 9.65 -26.19
N GLY A 116 8.70 9.85 -25.11
CA GLY A 116 7.91 11.07 -24.89
C GLY A 116 6.67 11.29 -25.79
N VAL A 117 6.49 10.48 -26.84
CA VAL A 117 5.37 10.64 -27.79
C VAL A 117 4.08 9.92 -27.36
N MET A 118 4.17 8.94 -26.45
CA MET A 118 3.01 8.13 -26.03
C MET A 118 1.88 8.96 -25.39
N PRO A 119 2.13 9.93 -24.49
CA PRO A 119 1.07 10.71 -23.86
C PRO A 119 0.10 11.38 -24.86
N ASP A 120 0.64 12.12 -25.82
CA ASP A 120 -0.19 12.85 -26.80
C ASP A 120 -1.00 11.89 -27.69
N ILE A 121 -0.38 10.76 -28.08
CA ILE A 121 -1.04 9.75 -28.92
C ILE A 121 -2.15 9.06 -28.14
N ALA A 122 -1.89 8.66 -26.89
CA ALA A 122 -2.86 8.02 -26.03
C ALA A 122 -4.04 8.97 -25.72
N GLN A 123 -3.75 10.25 -25.48
CA GLN A 123 -4.78 11.28 -25.28
C GLN A 123 -5.67 11.44 -26.53
N ALA A 124 -5.07 11.54 -27.71
CA ALA A 124 -5.80 11.72 -28.97
C ALA A 124 -6.75 10.56 -29.29
N ASN A 125 -6.47 9.37 -28.77
CA ASN A 125 -7.26 8.16 -28.97
C ASN A 125 -8.12 7.79 -27.75
N GLY A 126 -8.23 8.68 -26.77
CA GLY A 126 -9.18 8.52 -25.66
C GLY A 126 -8.75 7.51 -24.59
N PHE A 127 -7.45 7.42 -24.28
CA PHE A 127 -6.93 6.60 -23.18
C PHE A 127 -7.80 6.71 -21.91
N LEU A 128 -8.25 5.56 -21.42
CA LEU A 128 -9.18 5.48 -20.29
C LEU A 128 -8.44 5.34 -18.97
N ASN A 129 -7.64 4.29 -18.84
CA ASN A 129 -6.79 3.99 -17.70
C ASN A 129 -5.84 2.84 -18.03
N GLY A 130 -4.96 2.49 -17.10
CA GLY A 130 -3.98 1.42 -17.22
C GLY A 130 -3.56 0.88 -15.87
N PHE A 131 -2.81 -0.21 -15.90
CA PHE A 131 -2.06 -0.70 -14.74
C PHE A 131 -0.69 -1.18 -15.22
N THR A 132 0.33 -0.88 -14.43
CA THR A 132 1.71 -1.30 -14.65
C THR A 132 2.18 -2.09 -13.45
N THR A 133 2.99 -3.13 -13.69
CA THR A 133 3.71 -3.86 -12.65
C THR A 133 5.14 -4.13 -13.13
N SER A 134 6.11 -3.93 -12.26
CA SER A 134 7.52 -4.05 -12.57
C SER A 134 8.23 -4.80 -11.46
N ARG A 135 9.00 -5.83 -11.82
CA ARG A 135 9.82 -6.58 -10.88
C ARG A 135 11.13 -7.03 -11.50
N GLY A 136 12.14 -7.14 -10.66
CA GLY A 136 13.47 -7.62 -11.02
C GLY A 136 13.86 -8.89 -10.29
N THR A 137 14.91 -9.53 -10.78
CA THR A 137 15.66 -10.51 -9.99
C THR A 137 16.30 -9.84 -8.77
N PRO A 138 16.14 -10.37 -7.54
CA PRO A 138 16.83 -9.86 -6.37
C PRO A 138 18.34 -9.79 -6.61
N LYS A 139 18.99 -8.70 -6.19
CA LYS A 139 20.40 -8.41 -6.49
C LYS A 139 21.39 -9.49 -6.06
N ASP A 140 21.06 -10.24 -5.02
CA ASP A 140 21.86 -11.32 -4.44
C ASP A 140 21.52 -12.72 -4.99
N ALA A 141 20.50 -12.83 -5.84
CA ALA A 141 20.12 -14.10 -6.44
C ALA A 141 21.19 -14.56 -7.48
N PRO A 142 21.50 -15.87 -7.54
CA PRO A 142 22.42 -16.41 -8.52
C PRO A 142 21.79 -16.48 -9.92
N GLY A 143 22.64 -16.56 -10.95
CA GLY A 143 22.20 -16.71 -12.34
C GLY A 143 21.88 -15.36 -13.00
N PRO A 144 21.25 -15.37 -14.19
CA PRO A 144 20.94 -14.16 -14.94
C PRO A 144 19.80 -13.36 -14.29
N HIS A 145 19.98 -12.04 -14.27
CA HIS A 145 19.04 -11.06 -13.74
C HIS A 145 18.20 -10.47 -14.85
N MET A 146 16.89 -10.40 -14.60
CA MET A 146 15.97 -9.74 -15.52
C MET A 146 14.98 -8.87 -14.75
N ALA A 147 14.83 -7.63 -15.18
CA ALA A 147 13.68 -6.81 -14.89
C ALA A 147 12.61 -7.08 -15.94
N VAL A 148 11.36 -7.28 -15.50
CA VAL A 148 10.19 -7.49 -16.35
C VAL A 148 9.13 -6.49 -15.92
N ASN A 149 8.74 -5.61 -16.83
CA ASN A 149 7.67 -4.65 -16.65
C ASN A 149 6.54 -4.96 -17.63
N VAL A 150 5.32 -5.06 -17.11
CA VAL A 150 4.09 -5.30 -17.87
C VAL A 150 3.17 -4.12 -17.66
N ILE A 151 2.71 -3.52 -18.74
CA ILE A 151 1.73 -2.45 -18.76
C ILE A 151 0.53 -2.89 -19.60
N VAL A 152 -0.66 -2.77 -19.03
CA VAL A 152 -1.92 -2.92 -19.76
C VAL A 152 -2.60 -1.56 -19.83
N MET A 153 -2.75 -1.04 -21.05
CA MET A 153 -3.41 0.23 -21.34
C MET A 153 -4.79 -0.02 -21.92
N ARG A 154 -5.83 0.64 -21.40
CA ARG A 154 -7.22 0.49 -21.86
C ARG A 154 -7.67 1.70 -22.67
N PHE A 155 -8.28 1.42 -23.81
CA PHE A 155 -8.92 2.38 -24.71
C PHE A 155 -10.44 2.12 -24.80
N PRO A 156 -11.21 3.03 -25.42
CA PRO A 156 -12.67 2.87 -25.57
C PRO A 156 -13.06 1.62 -26.36
N GLY A 157 -12.22 1.20 -27.31
CA GLY A 157 -12.49 0.08 -28.20
C GLY A 157 -11.24 -0.37 -28.96
N PRO A 158 -11.34 -1.46 -29.74
CA PRO A 158 -10.22 -2.01 -30.50
C PRO A 158 -9.70 -1.04 -31.57
N ASP A 159 -10.55 -0.24 -32.18
CA ASP A 159 -10.14 0.73 -33.20
C ASP A 159 -9.21 1.79 -32.60
N GLN A 160 -9.53 2.31 -31.41
CA GLN A 160 -8.70 3.30 -30.71
C GLN A 160 -7.38 2.69 -30.23
N ALA A 161 -7.39 1.45 -29.74
CA ALA A 161 -6.17 0.74 -29.36
C ALA A 161 -5.25 0.54 -30.58
N ASN A 162 -5.78 0.06 -31.70
CA ASN A 162 -5.02 -0.14 -32.94
C ASN A 162 -4.49 1.18 -33.52
N ALA A 163 -5.31 2.23 -33.53
CA ALA A 163 -4.89 3.55 -34.01
C ALA A 163 -3.77 4.14 -33.14
N THR A 164 -3.87 3.99 -31.82
CA THR A 164 -2.81 4.38 -30.87
C THR A 164 -1.53 3.61 -31.16
N LEU A 165 -1.60 2.29 -31.27
CA LEU A 165 -0.44 1.44 -31.52
C LEU A 165 0.24 1.83 -32.84
N ALA A 166 -0.52 1.94 -33.94
CA ALA A 166 0.01 2.33 -35.24
C ALA A 166 0.69 3.70 -35.22
N ALA A 167 0.04 4.70 -34.59
CA ALA A 167 0.59 6.04 -34.47
C ALA A 167 1.86 6.08 -33.60
N TYR A 168 1.90 5.29 -32.52
CA TYR A 168 3.06 5.18 -31.65
C TYR A 168 4.23 4.50 -32.38
N LEU A 169 4.00 3.36 -33.04
CA LEU A 169 5.05 2.64 -33.78
C LEU A 169 5.64 3.48 -34.91
N ALA A 170 4.86 4.37 -35.54
CA ALA A 170 5.32 5.29 -36.57
C ALA A 170 6.21 6.43 -36.04
N LYS A 171 6.12 6.75 -34.74
CA LYS A 171 6.79 7.90 -34.12
C LYS A 171 7.78 7.55 -33.02
N ARG A 172 7.78 6.29 -32.54
CA ARG A 172 8.64 5.86 -31.43
C ARG A 172 10.10 6.04 -31.82
N THR A 173 10.87 6.53 -30.87
CA THR A 173 12.33 6.58 -30.95
C THR A 173 12.91 5.67 -29.88
N PRO A 174 14.11 5.11 -30.09
CA PRO A 174 14.82 4.44 -29.01
C PRO A 174 14.97 5.37 -27.79
N PRO A 175 15.04 4.81 -26.57
CA PRO A 175 15.33 5.59 -25.36
C PRO A 175 16.61 6.41 -25.54
N GLU A 176 16.64 7.62 -24.97
CA GLU A 176 17.84 8.47 -24.96
C GLU A 176 19.01 7.72 -24.30
N GLY A 177 20.22 7.87 -24.85
CA GLY A 177 21.43 7.16 -24.39
C GLY A 177 21.56 5.71 -24.88
N SER A 178 20.48 5.09 -25.36
CA SER A 178 20.53 3.70 -25.83
C SER A 178 21.31 3.53 -27.15
N THR A 179 21.89 2.35 -27.33
CA THR A 179 22.63 1.98 -28.55
C THR A 179 22.11 0.68 -29.16
N GLY A 180 22.49 0.40 -30.41
CA GLY A 180 22.20 -0.89 -31.06
C GLY A 180 20.72 -1.15 -31.29
N ALA A 181 19.89 -0.11 -31.47
CA ALA A 181 18.46 -0.27 -31.70
C ALA A 181 18.17 -1.06 -32.98
N HIS A 182 17.45 -2.19 -32.86
CA HIS A 182 17.02 -2.99 -34.00
C HIS A 182 15.70 -3.73 -33.71
N PRO A 183 14.88 -4.02 -34.75
CA PRO A 183 13.72 -4.88 -34.59
C PRO A 183 14.12 -6.28 -34.14
N ILE A 184 13.31 -6.90 -33.29
CA ILE A 184 13.46 -8.29 -32.86
C ILE A 184 12.08 -8.97 -32.90
N ALA A 185 12.04 -10.24 -33.27
CA ALA A 185 10.80 -11.01 -33.27
C ALA A 185 10.45 -11.48 -31.86
N ILE A 186 9.18 -11.46 -31.50
CA ILE A 186 8.69 -12.08 -30.27
C ILE A 186 8.20 -13.50 -30.60
N PRO A 187 8.80 -14.56 -30.02
CA PRO A 187 8.35 -15.92 -30.25
C PRO A 187 6.87 -16.10 -29.93
N GLY A 188 6.10 -16.72 -30.84
CA GLY A 188 4.67 -16.96 -30.66
C GLY A 188 3.76 -15.78 -31.00
N HIS A 189 4.30 -14.56 -31.15
CA HIS A 189 3.53 -13.32 -31.25
C HIS A 189 3.95 -12.46 -32.46
N PRO A 190 3.61 -12.87 -33.71
CA PRO A 190 3.92 -12.08 -34.90
C PRO A 190 3.20 -10.72 -34.96
N GLU A 191 2.12 -10.56 -34.19
CA GLU A 191 1.40 -9.30 -34.03
C GLU A 191 2.15 -8.27 -33.17
N ALA A 192 3.12 -8.71 -32.37
CA ALA A 192 3.85 -7.85 -31.46
C ALA A 192 5.01 -7.13 -32.16
N SER A 193 5.09 -5.82 -31.98
CA SER A 193 6.19 -5.00 -32.51
C SER A 193 7.22 -4.73 -31.43
N ALA A 194 8.38 -5.38 -31.53
CA ALA A 194 9.45 -5.23 -30.55
C ALA A 194 10.70 -4.55 -31.11
N THR A 195 11.42 -3.89 -30.22
CA THR A 195 12.73 -3.28 -30.49
C THR A 195 13.69 -3.66 -29.38
N ALA A 196 14.82 -4.26 -29.77
CA ALA A 196 15.94 -4.50 -28.88
C ALA A 196 16.86 -3.28 -28.88
N VAL A 197 17.35 -2.92 -27.71
CA VAL A 197 18.34 -1.86 -27.49
C VAL A 197 19.35 -2.33 -26.43
N VAL A 198 20.48 -1.64 -26.32
CA VAL A 198 21.36 -1.70 -25.16
C VAL A 198 21.22 -0.38 -24.40
N LEU A 199 20.70 -0.45 -23.18
CA LEU A 199 20.55 0.71 -22.30
C LEU A 199 21.86 1.06 -21.58
N ASP A 200 21.90 2.25 -20.98
CA ASP A 200 23.01 2.69 -20.13
C ASP A 200 23.35 1.62 -19.08
N GLY A 201 24.63 1.29 -18.98
CA GLY A 201 25.12 0.16 -18.17
C GLY A 201 25.31 -1.15 -18.96
N GLY A 202 25.08 -1.15 -20.27
CA GLY A 202 25.44 -2.26 -21.17
C GLY A 202 24.45 -3.43 -21.17
N ARG A 203 23.26 -3.24 -20.59
CA ARG A 203 22.26 -4.29 -20.42
C ARG A 203 21.33 -4.39 -21.65
N PRO A 204 21.25 -5.56 -22.32
CA PRO A 204 20.24 -5.79 -23.35
C PRO A 204 18.84 -5.56 -22.80
N SER A 205 18.03 -4.85 -23.58
CA SER A 205 16.65 -4.55 -23.22
C SER A 205 15.76 -4.69 -24.44
N VAL A 206 14.55 -5.22 -24.24
CA VAL A 206 13.56 -5.36 -25.30
C VAL A 206 12.25 -4.74 -24.83
N SER A 207 11.70 -3.84 -25.64
CA SER A 207 10.34 -3.31 -25.45
C SER A 207 9.46 -3.83 -26.57
N SER A 208 8.27 -4.32 -26.23
CA SER A 208 7.32 -4.93 -27.14
C SER A 208 5.93 -4.36 -26.94
N PHE A 209 5.29 -3.97 -28.04
CA PHE A 209 3.92 -3.46 -28.04
C PHE A 209 3.02 -4.36 -28.88
N SER A 210 1.85 -4.72 -28.35
CA SER A 210 0.81 -5.46 -29.07
C SER A 210 -0.57 -4.96 -28.69
N ALA A 211 -1.52 -5.02 -29.62
CA ALA A 211 -2.92 -4.70 -29.37
C ALA A 211 -3.71 -6.00 -29.13
N HIS A 212 -4.63 -5.97 -28.18
CA HIS A 212 -5.51 -7.09 -27.83
C HIS A 212 -6.90 -6.56 -27.47
N GLY A 213 -7.85 -6.62 -28.41
CA GLY A 213 -9.15 -5.98 -28.23
C GLY A 213 -9.00 -4.49 -27.92
N PRO A 214 -9.66 -3.93 -26.88
CA PRO A 214 -9.52 -2.53 -26.48
C PRO A 214 -8.26 -2.23 -25.66
N TYR A 215 -7.31 -3.18 -25.58
CA TYR A 215 -6.10 -3.06 -24.77
C TYR A 215 -4.85 -2.96 -25.65
N ILE A 216 -3.84 -2.26 -25.14
CA ILE A 216 -2.46 -2.37 -25.60
C ILE A 216 -1.63 -2.95 -24.47
N PHE A 217 -0.86 -3.99 -24.78
CA PHE A 217 0.17 -4.51 -23.90
C PHE A 217 1.51 -3.89 -24.27
N ASP A 218 2.19 -3.31 -23.29
CA ASP A 218 3.61 -2.98 -23.37
C ASP A 218 4.35 -3.87 -22.38
N VAL A 219 5.26 -4.69 -22.91
CA VAL A 219 6.12 -5.54 -22.10
C VAL A 219 7.56 -5.10 -22.35
N PHE A 220 8.20 -4.63 -21.28
CA PHE A 220 9.59 -4.24 -21.27
C PHE A 220 10.40 -5.23 -20.45
N THR A 221 11.59 -5.56 -20.95
CA THR A 221 12.58 -6.36 -20.22
C THR A 221 13.94 -5.67 -20.27
N GLN A 222 14.70 -5.80 -19.19
CA GLN A 222 16.12 -5.47 -19.15
C GLN A 222 16.87 -6.62 -18.48
N THR A 223 17.88 -7.16 -19.12
CA THR A 223 18.59 -8.36 -18.67
C THR A 223 20.11 -8.21 -18.69
N ASP A 224 20.82 -9.09 -17.99
CA ASP A 224 22.28 -9.30 -18.14
C ASP A 224 22.62 -10.51 -19.02
N ASP A 225 21.60 -11.17 -19.60
CA ASP A 225 21.73 -12.29 -20.55
C ASP A 225 21.67 -11.78 -22.00
N THR A 226 20.74 -12.28 -22.83
CA THR A 226 20.64 -11.94 -24.25
C THR A 226 19.31 -11.26 -24.58
N ALA A 227 19.28 -10.51 -25.69
CA ALA A 227 18.04 -9.95 -26.25
C ALA A 227 17.04 -11.04 -26.64
N ASP A 228 17.51 -12.22 -27.06
CA ASP A 228 16.64 -13.36 -27.38
C ASP A 228 15.97 -13.95 -26.13
N ALA A 229 16.71 -14.07 -25.01
CA ALA A 229 16.14 -14.47 -23.73
C ALA A 229 15.07 -13.47 -23.24
N ALA A 230 15.35 -12.17 -23.39
CA ALA A 230 14.39 -11.10 -23.15
C ALA A 230 13.13 -11.23 -24.03
N ALA A 231 13.29 -11.44 -25.34
CA ALA A 231 12.18 -11.63 -26.27
C ALA A 231 11.35 -12.90 -25.96
N ALA A 232 11.98 -13.98 -25.55
CA ALA A 232 11.29 -15.21 -25.12
C ALA A 232 10.45 -14.98 -23.85
N THR A 233 10.98 -14.25 -22.86
CA THR A 233 10.22 -13.85 -21.67
C THR A 233 9.01 -12.98 -22.03
N ILE A 234 9.18 -12.05 -22.98
CA ILE A 234 8.07 -11.23 -23.49
C ILE A 234 7.01 -12.11 -24.15
N GLY A 235 7.39 -13.08 -25.00
CA GLY A 235 6.43 -13.99 -25.61
C GLY A 235 5.60 -14.72 -24.56
N LYS A 236 6.26 -15.29 -23.55
CA LYS A 236 5.57 -15.93 -22.43
C LYS A 236 4.66 -14.96 -21.64
N ALA A 237 5.07 -13.70 -21.48
CA ALA A 237 4.24 -12.69 -20.83
C ALA A 237 2.95 -12.43 -21.62
N LEU A 238 3.04 -12.32 -22.95
CA LEU A 238 1.89 -12.11 -23.84
C LEU A 238 0.95 -13.33 -23.85
N ASP A 239 1.50 -14.55 -23.91
CA ASP A 239 0.74 -15.81 -23.79
C ASP A 239 -0.13 -15.87 -22.52
N LEU A 240 0.38 -15.33 -21.41
CA LEU A 240 -0.32 -15.29 -20.13
C LEU A 240 -1.27 -14.10 -20.03
N GLN A 241 -0.88 -12.94 -20.56
CA GLN A 241 -1.61 -11.68 -20.38
C GLN A 241 -2.91 -11.62 -21.21
N GLY A 242 -2.91 -12.15 -22.44
CA GLY A 242 -4.09 -12.16 -23.29
C GLY A 242 -5.30 -12.86 -22.64
N PRO A 243 -5.21 -14.17 -22.32
CA PRO A 243 -6.30 -14.90 -21.66
C PRO A 243 -6.67 -14.36 -20.27
N LYS A 244 -5.72 -13.72 -19.57
CA LYS A 244 -5.99 -13.12 -18.26
C LYS A 244 -6.84 -11.86 -18.39
N ILE A 245 -6.53 -10.96 -19.34
CA ILE A 245 -7.31 -9.73 -19.52
C ILE A 245 -8.70 -10.00 -20.12
N ASP A 246 -8.87 -11.08 -20.89
CA ASP A 246 -10.17 -11.47 -21.48
C ASP A 246 -11.24 -11.77 -20.41
N GLN A 247 -10.82 -12.08 -19.18
CA GLN A 247 -11.72 -12.31 -18.06
C GLN A 247 -12.19 -11.00 -17.39
N PHE A 248 -11.52 -9.88 -17.66
CA PHE A 248 -11.91 -8.59 -17.11
C PHE A 248 -13.22 -8.14 -17.73
N GLN A 249 -14.20 -7.83 -16.87
CA GLN A 249 -15.49 -7.25 -17.28
C GLN A 249 -15.46 -5.74 -17.01
N PRO A 250 -15.02 -4.93 -17.99
CA PRO A 250 -14.88 -3.50 -17.81
C PRO A 250 -16.23 -2.82 -17.62
N THR A 251 -16.30 -1.87 -16.67
CA THR A 251 -17.44 -0.95 -16.59
C THR A 251 -17.44 -0.01 -17.80
N ASP A 252 -18.62 0.20 -18.40
CA ASP A 252 -18.84 1.19 -19.46
C ASP A 252 -18.47 2.59 -18.94
N PRO A 253 -17.56 3.33 -19.60
CA PRO A 253 -17.22 4.70 -19.24
C PRO A 253 -18.41 5.65 -19.04
N ALA A 254 -19.54 5.40 -19.73
CA ALA A 254 -20.76 6.18 -19.55
C ALA A 254 -21.35 6.07 -18.13
N GLN A 255 -21.06 4.99 -17.39
CA GLN A 255 -21.53 4.75 -16.02
C GLN A 255 -20.62 5.36 -14.95
N TRP A 256 -19.40 5.78 -15.31
CA TRP A 256 -18.40 6.27 -14.37
C TRP A 256 -18.83 7.48 -13.54
N PRO A 257 -19.60 8.47 -14.04
CA PRO A 257 -20.03 9.61 -13.23
C PRO A 257 -20.85 9.24 -12.00
N THR A 258 -21.55 8.10 -12.02
CA THR A 258 -22.51 7.68 -10.97
C THR A 258 -22.13 6.37 -10.29
N MET A 259 -21.01 5.75 -10.66
CA MET A 259 -20.56 4.50 -10.07
C MET A 259 -20.36 4.64 -8.56
N ASN A 260 -20.85 3.66 -7.78
CA ASN A 260 -20.64 3.65 -6.33
C ASN A 260 -19.14 3.47 -6.04
N PRO A 261 -18.47 4.46 -5.40
CA PRO A 261 -17.04 4.36 -5.17
C PRO A 261 -16.67 3.45 -4.00
N ASP A 262 -17.62 3.08 -3.14
CA ASP A 262 -17.36 2.26 -1.95
C ASP A 262 -18.44 1.16 -1.80
N PRO A 263 -18.53 0.21 -2.75
CA PRO A 263 -19.54 -0.85 -2.69
C PRO A 263 -19.37 -1.79 -1.49
N THR A 264 -18.18 -1.84 -0.91
CA THR A 264 -17.86 -2.68 0.26
C THR A 264 -18.00 -1.94 1.59
N GLY A 265 -18.13 -0.60 1.58
CA GLY A 265 -18.12 0.23 2.78
C GLY A 265 -16.76 0.32 3.48
N LEU A 266 -15.69 -0.16 2.82
CA LEU A 266 -14.35 -0.23 3.38
C LEU A 266 -13.64 1.14 3.30
N LEU A 267 -13.84 1.92 2.24
CA LEU A 267 -13.23 3.26 2.17
C LEU A 267 -13.82 4.21 3.23
N ALA A 268 -15.11 4.10 3.52
CA ALA A 268 -15.76 4.83 4.61
C ALA A 268 -15.15 4.51 5.98
N ARG A 269 -14.50 3.35 6.13
CA ARG A 269 -13.85 2.88 7.35
C ARG A 269 -12.34 3.14 7.37
N SER A 270 -11.77 3.80 6.36
CA SER A 270 -10.33 4.08 6.31
C SER A 270 -9.97 5.49 6.80
N LEU A 271 -8.80 5.59 7.44
CA LEU A 271 -8.20 6.87 7.81
C LEU A 271 -8.06 7.82 6.59
N PRO A 272 -8.35 9.13 6.74
CA PRO A 272 -8.11 10.11 5.71
C PRO A 272 -6.61 10.30 5.46
N LYS A 273 -6.24 10.46 4.18
CA LYS A 273 -4.90 10.79 3.72
C LYS A 273 -4.98 12.05 2.87
N LYS A 274 -4.16 13.07 3.19
CA LYS A 274 -4.17 14.34 2.45
C LYS A 274 -3.42 14.22 1.12
N ASP A 275 -2.39 13.38 1.12
CA ASP A 275 -1.45 13.08 0.06
C ASP A 275 -1.77 11.70 -0.55
N ALA A 276 -3.04 11.48 -0.92
CA ALA A 276 -3.46 10.21 -1.49
C ALA A 276 -2.74 9.95 -2.83
N THR A 277 -2.31 8.71 -3.03
CA THR A 277 -1.65 8.24 -4.25
C THR A 277 -2.64 7.52 -5.15
N VAL A 278 -2.23 7.27 -6.40
CA VAL A 278 -3.01 6.48 -7.35
C VAL A 278 -3.14 5.00 -6.95
N ASN A 279 -2.43 4.55 -5.91
CA ASN A 279 -2.52 3.19 -5.40
C ASN A 279 -3.37 3.09 -4.11
N ASP A 280 -3.82 4.22 -3.55
CA ASP A 280 -4.74 4.17 -2.41
C ASP A 280 -6.14 3.74 -2.89
N GLY A 281 -6.77 2.80 -2.19
CA GLY A 281 -8.05 2.23 -2.56
C GLY A 281 -8.32 0.87 -1.96
N VAL A 282 -9.34 0.18 -2.49
CA VAL A 282 -9.71 -1.19 -2.10
C VAL A 282 -9.27 -2.14 -3.18
N TRP A 283 -8.42 -3.08 -2.82
CA TRP A 283 -7.84 -4.07 -3.72
C TRP A 283 -8.39 -5.45 -3.41
N THR A 284 -8.56 -6.27 -4.45
CA THR A 284 -8.73 -7.72 -4.26
C THR A 284 -7.40 -8.34 -3.85
N SER A 285 -7.43 -9.53 -3.27
CA SER A 285 -6.20 -10.24 -2.89
C SER A 285 -5.27 -10.47 -4.09
N ALA A 286 -5.82 -10.86 -5.24
CA ALA A 286 -5.08 -10.98 -6.49
C ALA A 286 -4.44 -9.64 -6.91
N ALA A 287 -5.23 -8.57 -7.01
CA ALA A 287 -4.66 -7.28 -7.39
C ALA A 287 -3.60 -6.77 -6.39
N PHE A 288 -3.79 -7.01 -5.09
CA PHE A 288 -2.84 -6.54 -4.07
C PHE A 288 -1.54 -7.34 -4.02
N LEU A 289 -1.48 -8.56 -4.58
CA LEU A 289 -0.25 -9.34 -4.68
C LEU A 289 0.83 -8.66 -5.53
N HIS A 290 0.44 -7.75 -6.43
CA HIS A 290 1.40 -6.90 -7.14
C HIS A 290 2.25 -6.04 -6.19
N PHE A 291 1.74 -5.70 -5.00
CA PHE A 291 2.45 -4.91 -3.99
C PHE A 291 3.01 -5.75 -2.84
N ALA A 292 2.28 -6.79 -2.41
CA ALA A 292 2.59 -7.53 -1.19
C ALA A 292 3.79 -8.49 -1.32
N ALA A 293 4.11 -8.95 -2.53
CA ALA A 293 5.25 -9.84 -2.76
C ALA A 293 6.59 -9.07 -2.72
N GLY A 294 7.61 -9.59 -2.04
CA GLY A 294 9.00 -9.11 -2.16
C GLY A 294 9.42 -7.95 -1.24
N ASN A 295 8.53 -7.32 -0.47
CA ASN A 295 8.84 -6.08 0.26
C ASN A 295 9.51 -6.25 1.64
N SER A 296 10.05 -7.43 1.97
CA SER A 296 11.12 -7.68 2.98
C SER A 296 11.05 -9.08 3.61
N LEU A 297 9.94 -9.81 3.53
CA LEU A 297 9.78 -11.06 4.32
C LEU A 297 9.05 -12.22 3.63
N ASP A 298 8.56 -12.05 2.39
CA ASP A 298 8.06 -13.16 1.57
C ASP A 298 8.46 -12.99 0.10
N ASP A 299 8.86 -14.11 -0.52
CA ASP A 299 8.78 -14.26 -1.97
C ASP A 299 7.29 -14.27 -2.42
N PRO A 300 6.98 -14.16 -3.72
CA PRO A 300 5.59 -14.17 -4.18
C PRO A 300 4.78 -15.37 -3.71
N LYS A 301 5.44 -16.51 -3.50
CA LYS A 301 4.82 -17.72 -2.97
C LYS A 301 4.38 -17.52 -1.51
N GLY A 302 5.26 -17.01 -0.65
CA GLY A 302 4.96 -16.73 0.76
C GLY A 302 3.79 -15.76 0.91
N ALA A 303 3.77 -14.68 0.12
CA ALA A 303 2.67 -13.72 0.13
C ALA A 303 1.34 -14.37 -0.26
N THR A 304 1.35 -15.18 -1.33
CA THR A 304 0.18 -15.94 -1.80
C THR A 304 -0.32 -16.93 -0.75
N ASP A 305 0.58 -17.74 -0.20
CA ASP A 305 0.27 -18.74 0.82
C ASP A 305 -0.34 -18.09 2.08
N ARG A 306 0.17 -16.92 2.49
CA ARG A 306 -0.39 -16.16 3.62
C ARG A 306 -1.80 -15.69 3.33
N PHE A 307 -2.05 -15.12 2.15
CA PHE A 307 -3.38 -14.65 1.77
C PHE A 307 -4.40 -15.79 1.77
N VAL A 308 -4.02 -16.95 1.22
CA VAL A 308 -4.86 -18.15 1.24
C VAL A 308 -5.09 -18.66 2.66
N LYS A 309 -4.03 -18.78 3.47
CA LYS A 309 -4.09 -19.31 4.84
C LYS A 309 -5.05 -18.52 5.74
N PHE A 310 -4.98 -17.19 5.66
CA PHE A 310 -5.80 -16.30 6.48
C PHE A 310 -7.12 -15.90 5.81
N GLY A 311 -7.36 -16.36 4.58
CA GLY A 311 -8.55 -16.03 3.80
C GLY A 311 -8.69 -14.52 3.60
N ILE A 312 -7.60 -13.86 3.19
CA ILE A 312 -7.60 -12.43 2.87
C ILE A 312 -8.27 -12.24 1.52
N ASP A 313 -9.37 -11.49 1.47
CA ASP A 313 -10.17 -11.24 0.27
C ASP A 313 -10.09 -9.80 -0.24
N ARG A 314 -9.94 -8.84 0.69
CA ARG A 314 -9.81 -7.41 0.41
C ARG A 314 -8.71 -6.78 1.23
N VAL A 315 -7.99 -5.86 0.60
CA VAL A 315 -6.97 -5.03 1.26
C VAL A 315 -7.28 -3.58 0.96
N VAL A 316 -7.32 -2.74 1.99
CA VAL A 316 -7.42 -1.30 1.83
C VAL A 316 -6.04 -0.71 2.00
N GLN A 317 -5.57 -0.05 0.95
CA GLN A 317 -4.34 0.73 0.95
C GLN A 317 -4.70 2.21 1.13
N GLY A 318 -4.10 2.86 2.12
CA GLY A 318 -4.38 4.25 2.43
C GLY A 318 -3.38 4.81 3.43
N LYS A 319 -3.86 5.68 4.35
CA LYS A 319 -3.02 6.21 5.44
C LYS A 319 -2.52 5.08 6.35
N SER A 320 -3.41 4.14 6.66
CA SER A 320 -3.10 2.80 7.16
C SER A 320 -3.37 1.78 6.06
N VAL A 321 -2.75 0.60 6.15
CA VAL A 321 -3.17 -0.55 5.36
C VAL A 321 -4.00 -1.46 6.25
N TYR A 322 -5.12 -1.97 5.77
CA TYR A 322 -5.81 -3.01 6.53
C TYR A 322 -6.35 -4.13 5.64
N TYR A 323 -6.33 -5.33 6.19
CA TYR A 323 -6.64 -6.58 5.53
C TYR A 323 -7.93 -7.12 6.11
N GLN A 324 -8.88 -7.47 5.24
CA GLN A 324 -10.08 -8.20 5.63
C GLN A 324 -9.76 -9.69 5.58
N THR A 325 -9.82 -10.37 6.72
CA THR A 325 -9.62 -11.83 6.82
C THR A 325 -10.97 -12.55 6.88
N LYS A 326 -10.95 -13.87 6.70
CA LYS A 326 -12.18 -14.70 6.73
C LYS A 326 -12.95 -14.59 8.04
N ASP A 327 -12.25 -14.45 9.16
CA ASP A 327 -12.81 -14.35 10.52
C ASP A 327 -11.81 -13.69 11.49
N ALA A 328 -12.25 -13.45 12.73
CA ALA A 328 -11.43 -12.83 13.77
C ALA A 328 -10.25 -13.70 14.25
N ALA A 329 -10.36 -15.03 14.17
CA ALA A 329 -9.26 -15.93 14.54
C ALA A 329 -8.13 -15.86 13.50
N ALA A 330 -8.49 -15.77 12.22
CA ALA A 330 -7.56 -15.52 11.12
C ALA A 330 -6.91 -14.14 11.25
N ALA A 331 -7.67 -13.11 11.65
CA ALA A 331 -7.11 -11.78 11.92
C ALA A 331 -6.05 -11.82 13.03
N ALA A 332 -6.36 -12.46 14.17
CA ALA A 332 -5.40 -12.62 15.25
C ALA A 332 -4.14 -13.36 14.80
N GLY A 333 -4.30 -14.49 14.09
CA GLY A 333 -3.18 -15.27 13.58
C GLY A 333 -2.33 -14.52 12.55
N PHE A 334 -2.95 -13.70 11.68
CA PHE A 334 -2.23 -12.91 10.69
C PHE A 334 -1.50 -11.72 11.35
N ALA A 335 -2.15 -11.04 12.30
CA ALA A 335 -1.51 -9.98 13.09
C ALA A 335 -0.27 -10.49 13.85
N ASP A 336 -0.30 -11.72 14.36
CA ASP A 336 0.87 -12.35 15.00
C ASP A 336 2.00 -12.64 14.02
N VAL A 337 1.69 -13.02 12.79
CA VAL A 337 2.70 -13.20 11.73
C VAL A 337 3.33 -11.85 11.37
N VAL A 338 2.51 -10.84 11.08
CA VAL A 338 3.00 -9.47 10.78
C VAL A 338 3.79 -8.88 11.95
N ALA A 339 3.42 -9.17 13.20
CA ALA A 339 4.19 -8.70 14.35
C ALA A 339 5.56 -9.39 14.47
N LYS A 340 5.67 -10.67 14.11
CA LYS A 340 6.97 -11.37 14.08
C LYS A 340 7.86 -10.80 12.99
N ASP A 341 7.25 -10.48 11.86
CA ASP A 341 7.90 -9.82 10.73
C ASP A 341 8.49 -8.47 11.12
N PHE A 342 7.66 -7.59 11.70
CA PHE A 342 8.10 -6.29 12.22
C PHE A 342 9.11 -6.39 13.36
N ALA A 343 9.13 -7.48 14.13
CA ALA A 343 10.10 -7.66 15.21
C ALA A 343 11.53 -7.90 14.71
N ALA A 344 11.71 -8.32 13.45
CA ALA A 344 13.02 -8.63 12.89
C ALA A 344 13.90 -7.38 12.85
N GLY A 345 14.91 -7.32 13.72
CA GLY A 345 15.82 -6.18 13.81
C GLY A 345 15.29 -5.00 14.63
N ASN A 346 14.00 -4.92 14.93
CA ASN A 346 13.38 -3.74 15.55
C ASN A 346 13.15 -3.90 17.06
N GLU A 347 12.72 -2.82 17.73
CA GLU A 347 12.43 -2.81 19.17
C GLU A 347 10.92 -2.70 19.42
N LEU A 348 10.35 -3.59 20.23
CA LEU A 348 8.91 -3.61 20.59
C LEU A 348 8.55 -2.44 21.52
N LYS A 349 8.36 -1.26 20.93
CA LYS A 349 7.82 -0.04 21.55
C LYS A 349 7.37 0.94 20.45
N PRO A 350 6.46 1.88 20.73
CA PRO A 350 5.80 2.14 22.02
C PRO A 350 4.69 1.13 22.35
N THR A 351 4.18 1.17 23.58
CA THR A 351 2.88 0.56 23.89
C THR A 351 1.73 1.47 23.44
N VAL A 352 0.57 0.90 23.16
CA VAL A 352 -0.62 1.65 22.74
C VAL A 352 -1.62 1.73 23.90
N PRO A 353 -1.86 2.92 24.48
CA PRO A 353 -2.82 3.09 25.57
C PRO A 353 -4.21 2.57 25.20
N GLY A 354 -4.80 1.75 26.07
CA GLY A 354 -6.13 1.18 25.84
C GLY A 354 -6.19 0.07 24.78
N PHE A 355 -5.07 -0.31 24.16
CA PHE A 355 -5.07 -1.32 23.10
C PHE A 355 -3.97 -2.39 23.28
N PRO A 356 -4.11 -3.32 24.24
CA PRO A 356 -3.07 -4.30 24.57
C PRO A 356 -2.67 -5.23 23.40
N ALA A 357 -3.58 -5.49 22.45
CA ALA A 357 -3.32 -6.35 21.30
C ALA A 357 -2.50 -5.65 20.19
N ALA A 358 -2.36 -4.32 20.22
CA ALA A 358 -1.55 -3.59 19.26
C ALA A 358 -0.06 -3.74 19.59
N LYS A 359 0.72 -4.16 18.59
CA LYS A 359 2.18 -4.31 18.69
C LYS A 359 2.82 -3.25 17.81
N CYS A 360 3.56 -2.32 18.40
CA CYS A 360 4.32 -1.32 17.68
C CYS A 360 5.82 -1.57 17.84
N PHE A 361 6.56 -1.30 16.78
CA PHE A 361 8.00 -1.47 16.69
C PHE A 361 8.66 -0.17 16.27
N THR A 362 9.79 0.13 16.91
CA THR A 362 10.70 1.20 16.48
C THR A 362 11.71 0.60 15.53
N ILE A 363 11.72 1.10 14.29
CA ILE A 363 12.60 0.62 13.22
C ILE A 363 14.03 1.06 13.53
N LYS A 364 14.96 0.09 13.62
CA LYS A 364 16.39 0.40 13.79
C LYS A 364 16.98 0.87 12.47
N ASP A 365 17.89 1.84 12.54
CA ASP A 365 18.60 2.40 11.39
C ASP A 365 17.67 2.90 10.26
N ALA A 366 16.52 3.46 10.64
CA ALA A 366 15.60 4.06 9.69
C ALA A 366 16.29 5.16 8.88
N GLY A 367 16.28 5.02 7.55
CA GLY A 367 16.74 6.06 6.63
C GLY A 367 16.02 7.38 6.88
N GLU A 368 16.66 8.50 6.52
CA GLU A 368 16.21 9.86 6.86
C GLU A 368 14.75 10.13 6.48
N PHE A 369 14.29 9.58 5.35
CA PHE A 369 12.95 9.78 4.81
C PHE A 369 11.96 8.65 5.14
N SER A 370 12.44 7.56 5.76
CA SER A 370 11.65 6.36 6.05
C SER A 370 10.75 6.54 7.27
N SER A 371 9.75 5.67 7.38
CA SER A 371 9.02 5.47 8.63
C SER A 371 9.97 5.02 9.73
N ARG A 372 9.68 5.45 10.97
CA ARG A 372 10.46 5.09 12.16
C ARG A 372 9.69 4.17 13.10
N PHE A 373 8.38 4.08 12.90
CA PHE A 373 7.47 3.25 13.67
C PHE A 373 6.56 2.50 12.73
N GLU A 374 6.36 1.23 13.04
CA GLU A 374 5.39 0.36 12.40
C GLU A 374 4.55 -0.31 13.48
N CYS A 375 3.24 -0.37 13.31
CA CYS A 375 2.39 -1.10 14.24
C CYS A 375 1.44 -2.02 13.51
N VAL A 376 1.05 -3.09 14.19
CA VAL A 376 0.03 -4.02 13.75
C VAL A 376 -0.96 -4.29 14.89
N ALA A 377 -2.24 -4.40 14.54
CA ALA A 377 -3.27 -4.85 15.48
C ALA A 377 -4.44 -5.55 14.78
N PRO A 378 -5.04 -6.58 15.40
CA PRO A 378 -6.33 -7.10 14.95
C PRO A 378 -7.48 -6.18 15.38
N ALA A 379 -8.52 -6.11 14.56
CA ALA A 379 -9.76 -5.37 14.81
C ALA A 379 -10.95 -6.18 14.26
N ASP A 380 -11.64 -6.94 15.12
CA ASP A 380 -12.64 -7.93 14.67
C ASP A 380 -12.04 -8.88 13.60
N ARG A 381 -12.60 -8.93 12.38
CA ARG A 381 -12.07 -9.71 11.25
C ARG A 381 -11.04 -8.97 10.40
N TYR A 382 -10.47 -7.89 10.89
CA TYR A 382 -9.49 -7.08 10.18
C TYR A 382 -8.12 -7.11 10.84
N VAL A 383 -7.07 -6.95 10.05
CA VAL A 383 -5.71 -6.65 10.56
C VAL A 383 -5.30 -5.30 10.02
N VAL A 384 -4.88 -4.41 10.90
CA VAL A 384 -4.43 -3.06 10.55
C VAL A 384 -2.92 -2.99 10.69
N THR A 385 -2.24 -2.43 9.69
CA THR A 385 -0.86 -1.96 9.79
C THR A 385 -0.78 -0.46 9.59
N VAL A 386 0.09 0.19 10.37
CA VAL A 386 0.37 1.63 10.27
C VAL A 386 1.86 1.85 10.22
N PHE A 387 2.27 2.90 9.51
CA PHE A 387 3.65 3.34 9.43
C PHE A 387 3.71 4.84 9.69
N ALA A 388 4.63 5.29 10.53
CA ALA A 388 4.75 6.69 10.89
C ALA A 388 6.19 7.11 11.19
N LYS A 389 6.47 8.41 11.05
CA LYS A 389 7.76 9.01 11.44
C LYS A 389 7.85 9.32 12.94
N GLN A 390 6.70 9.45 13.61
CA GLN A 390 6.60 9.80 15.03
C GLN A 390 5.76 8.76 15.77
N SER A 391 6.17 8.42 16.99
CA SER A 391 5.48 7.42 17.83
C SER A 391 4.04 7.84 18.14
N ALA A 392 3.83 9.12 18.45
CA ALA A 392 2.50 9.66 18.72
C ALA A 392 1.56 9.49 17.51
N ASP A 393 2.05 9.74 16.29
CA ASP A 393 1.25 9.53 15.08
C ASP A 393 0.94 8.05 14.85
N ALA A 394 1.89 7.13 15.08
CA ALA A 394 1.64 5.69 14.99
C ALA A 394 0.54 5.23 15.98
N ILE A 395 0.63 5.65 17.24
CA ILE A 395 -0.36 5.37 18.29
C ILE A 395 -1.73 5.92 17.89
N GLN A 396 -1.77 7.14 17.37
CA GLN A 396 -3.00 7.81 16.95
C GLN A 396 -3.66 7.11 15.77
N GLN A 397 -2.89 6.74 14.75
CA GLN A 397 -3.39 6.03 13.58
C GLN A 397 -3.96 4.64 13.96
N ILE A 398 -3.19 3.80 14.67
CA ILE A 398 -3.63 2.43 14.98
C ILE A 398 -4.87 2.41 15.86
N SER A 399 -4.95 3.33 16.83
CA SER A 399 -6.12 3.48 17.71
C SER A 399 -7.35 3.95 16.95
N ALA A 400 -7.22 4.98 16.12
CA ALA A 400 -8.33 5.52 15.35
C ALA A 400 -8.84 4.52 14.31
N GLN A 401 -7.93 3.86 13.59
CA GLN A 401 -8.30 2.86 12.58
C GLN A 401 -9.00 1.66 13.19
N TYR A 402 -8.62 1.21 14.39
CA TYR A 402 -9.36 0.19 15.14
C TYR A 402 -10.80 0.63 15.41
N LEU A 403 -11.00 1.83 15.97
CA LEU A 403 -12.32 2.35 16.32
C LEU A 403 -13.23 2.48 15.08
N MET A 404 -12.69 2.93 13.96
CA MET A 404 -13.44 3.02 12.69
C MET A 404 -13.91 1.65 12.17
N LEU A 405 -13.11 0.60 12.37
CA LEU A 405 -13.44 -0.75 11.89
C LEU A 405 -14.50 -1.43 12.77
N VAL A 406 -14.47 -1.20 14.09
CA VAL A 406 -15.43 -1.78 15.04
C VAL A 406 -16.69 -0.93 15.24
N ALA A 407 -16.74 0.27 14.66
CA ALA A 407 -17.92 1.14 14.68
C ALA A 407 -19.12 0.48 13.99
N LYS A 408 -20.29 0.58 14.63
CA LYS A 408 -21.56 0.04 14.11
C LYS A 408 -22.20 0.95 13.08
#